data_AF-A0A9P6TZ04-F1
#
_entry.id   AF-A0A9P6TZ04-F1
#
_cell.length_a   1.000
_cell.length_b   1.000
_cell.length_c   1.000
_cell.angle_alpha   90.00
_cell.angle_beta   90.00
_cell.angle_gamma   90.00
#
_symmetry.space_group_name_H-M   'P 1'
#
loop_
_entity.id
_entity.type
_entity.pdbx_description
1 polymer ?
#
loop_
_entity_poly.entity_id
_entity_poly.type
_entity_poly.pdbx_seq_one_letter_code
_entity_poly.pdbx_strand_id
1 'polypeptide(L)'
;MTHTHSAGHWYMLLACCSFHLTYFYLVKFFVPYIAMDRRRLAWVLTFTTALIISVVAPCVTFGSMGTTFSDPLISPHSVHSLPSHSPLLNDINESFGFLRRYDIVFRPTPEPVMNIHQEPMVPYVVQDQGLVEPDSDTDFGAESDTISSGSTSSLSFGQSRWFFDMRYAPSDSLGGQGLVIFFVAYLLTDLLIGLLHYREKISFFAGWFHHTLYIMFCFYTIQTGQSHIFASFFIIEVPTAIMGLGQLHKPLRSDMLFSASFICFRIVYDFALTHEMVVNRSDIPITLKGAMLFKSLMHFKFLADLIKQQIRLRSNKSVERKSTDISTAASTKTMGECCQSIEQEEAILRTSHSVNGSRVKHRITSAAHPSQKMQ
;
A
#
# COMPACT_ATOMS: atom_id res chain seq x y z
N MET A 1 -38.10 -12.46 16.37
CA MET A 1 -36.72 -12.93 16.61
C MET A 1 -35.77 -11.83 16.14
N THR A 2 -35.31 -10.97 17.05
CA THR A 2 -34.58 -9.70 16.74
C THR A 2 -33.36 -9.51 17.66
N HIS A 3 -32.53 -10.55 17.83
CA HIS A 3 -31.38 -10.51 18.76
C HIS A 3 -29.99 -10.43 18.10
N THR A 4 -29.89 -10.28 16.78
CA THR A 4 -28.58 -10.27 16.08
C THR A 4 -27.91 -8.89 15.95
N HIS A 5 -28.59 -7.78 16.25
CA HIS A 5 -28.03 -6.42 16.13
C HIS A 5 -27.07 -6.00 17.26
N SER A 6 -26.99 -6.75 18.37
CA SER A 6 -26.15 -6.39 19.51
C SER A 6 -24.66 -6.70 19.26
N ALA A 7 -24.33 -7.75 18.51
CA ALA A 7 -22.96 -8.25 18.45
C ALA A 7 -21.97 -7.30 17.75
N GLY A 8 -22.39 -6.64 16.66
CA GLY A 8 -21.52 -5.74 15.88
C GLY A 8 -20.99 -4.54 16.67
N HIS A 9 -21.82 -3.98 17.55
CA HIS A 9 -21.44 -2.84 18.40
C HIS A 9 -20.35 -3.22 19.42
N TRP A 10 -20.42 -4.42 20.02
CA TRP A 10 -19.43 -4.87 20.99
C TRP A 10 -18.06 -5.15 20.37
N TYR A 11 -18.00 -5.71 19.15
CA TYR A 11 -16.72 -5.90 18.45
C TYR A 11 -16.04 -4.57 18.09
N MET A 12 -16.83 -3.56 17.71
CA MET A 12 -16.34 -2.22 17.41
C MET A 12 -15.80 -1.54 18.68
N LEU A 13 -16.54 -1.63 19.79
CA LEU A 13 -16.15 -1.05 21.07
C LEU A 13 -14.91 -1.75 21.66
N LEU A 14 -14.80 -3.08 21.47
CA LEU A 14 -13.61 -3.86 21.82
C LEU A 14 -12.41 -3.54 20.92
N ALA A 15 -12.59 -3.33 19.62
CA ALA A 15 -11.52 -2.90 18.72
C ALA A 15 -11.04 -1.47 19.02
N CYS A 16 -11.97 -0.56 19.34
CA CYS A 16 -11.65 0.81 19.75
C CYS A 16 -10.97 0.83 21.13
N CYS A 17 -11.43 0.02 22.09
CA CYS A 17 -10.77 -0.15 23.39
C CYS A 17 -9.38 -0.82 23.25
N SER A 18 -9.24 -1.87 22.43
CA SER A 18 -7.94 -2.51 22.22
C SER A 18 -6.97 -1.56 21.52
N PHE A 19 -7.45 -0.71 20.62
CA PHE A 19 -6.63 0.30 19.94
C PHE A 19 -6.23 1.45 20.86
N HIS A 20 -7.13 1.95 21.70
CA HIS A 20 -6.81 2.93 22.74
C HIS A 20 -5.85 2.37 23.78
N LEU A 21 -6.00 1.10 24.18
CA LEU A 21 -5.05 0.41 25.06
C LEU A 21 -3.70 0.23 24.38
N THR A 22 -3.66 -0.20 23.12
CA THR A 22 -2.43 -0.31 22.34
C THR A 22 -1.75 1.05 22.19
N TYR A 23 -2.52 2.11 21.95
CA TYR A 23 -2.04 3.50 21.95
C TYR A 23 -1.48 3.92 23.31
N PHE A 24 -2.19 3.66 24.40
CA PHE A 24 -1.72 3.97 25.75
C PHE A 24 -0.45 3.20 26.10
N TYR A 25 -0.35 1.94 25.67
CA TYR A 25 0.85 1.13 25.82
C TYR A 25 2.00 1.63 24.94
N LEU A 26 1.75 2.02 23.69
CA LEU A 26 2.76 2.61 22.81
C LEU A 26 3.25 3.95 23.36
N VAL A 27 2.35 4.84 23.76
CA VAL A 27 2.71 6.12 24.38
C VAL A 27 3.49 5.85 25.68
N LYS A 28 3.02 4.98 26.57
CA LYS A 28 3.74 4.66 27.82
C LYS A 28 5.10 3.99 27.59
N PHE A 29 5.23 3.16 26.55
CA PHE A 29 6.48 2.49 26.17
C PHE A 29 7.47 3.46 25.52
N PHE A 30 6.99 4.40 24.69
CA PHE A 30 7.83 5.37 24.00
C PHE A 30 8.07 6.66 24.78
N VAL A 31 7.23 7.05 25.74
CA VAL A 31 7.38 8.27 26.57
C VAL A 31 8.77 8.36 27.24
N PRO A 32 9.34 7.30 27.84
CA PRO A 32 10.69 7.34 28.37
C PRO A 32 11.77 7.57 27.29
N TYR A 33 11.55 7.05 26.08
CA TYR A 33 12.44 7.24 24.92
C TYR A 33 12.26 8.60 24.22
N ILE A 34 11.07 9.20 24.34
CA ILE A 34 10.68 10.48 23.73
C ILE A 34 11.18 11.66 24.57
N ALA A 35 11.30 11.50 25.89
CA ALA A 35 11.75 12.55 26.80
C ALA A 35 13.17 13.09 26.49
N MET A 36 13.99 12.36 25.72
CA MET A 36 15.34 12.78 25.35
C MET A 36 15.41 13.70 24.11
N ASP A 37 14.36 13.82 23.29
CA ASP A 37 14.42 14.64 22.07
C ASP A 37 13.05 15.24 21.72
N ARG A 38 12.93 16.56 21.95
CA ARG A 38 11.70 17.34 21.67
C ARG A 38 11.22 17.21 20.22
N ARG A 39 12.10 16.90 19.28
CA ARG A 39 11.74 16.71 17.86
C ARG A 39 11.00 15.39 17.61
N ARG A 40 11.29 14.37 18.43
CA ARG A 40 10.59 13.07 18.37
C ARG A 40 9.21 13.15 19.02
N LEU A 41 9.06 13.98 20.07
CA LEU A 41 7.77 14.24 20.69
C LEU A 41 6.80 14.87 19.70
N ALA A 42 7.23 15.90 18.95
CA ALA A 42 6.37 16.53 17.94
C ALA A 42 5.92 15.53 16.87
N TRP A 43 6.80 14.65 16.40
CA TRP A 43 6.44 13.59 15.45
C TRP A 43 5.42 12.61 16.01
N VAL A 44 5.67 12.11 17.22
CA VAL A 44 4.77 11.14 17.85
C VAL A 44 3.43 11.79 18.14
N LEU A 45 3.39 13.02 18.67
CA LEU A 45 2.14 13.73 18.93
C LEU A 45 1.36 14.00 17.65
N THR A 46 2.02 14.44 16.57
CA THR A 46 1.31 14.79 15.34
C THR A 46 0.82 13.54 14.61
N PHE A 47 1.64 12.48 14.56
CA PHE A 47 1.24 11.18 14.03
C PHE A 47 0.08 10.58 14.84
N THR A 48 0.13 10.66 16.16
CA THR A 48 -0.92 10.10 17.03
C THR A 48 -2.19 10.93 17.08
N THR A 49 -2.11 12.26 17.02
CA THR A 49 -3.29 13.14 16.95
C THR A 49 -3.99 12.96 15.60
N ALA A 50 -3.22 12.89 14.52
CA ALA A 50 -3.76 12.53 13.20
C ALA A 50 -4.42 11.15 13.25
N LEU A 51 -3.77 10.13 13.83
CA LEU A 51 -4.32 8.78 13.99
C LEU A 51 -5.60 8.74 14.83
N ILE A 52 -5.68 9.48 15.95
CA ILE A 52 -6.85 9.53 16.83
C ILE A 52 -8.03 10.19 16.13
N ILE A 53 -7.84 11.36 15.52
CA ILE A 53 -8.89 12.05 14.76
C ILE A 53 -9.39 11.14 13.63
N SER A 54 -8.49 10.36 13.03
CA SER A 54 -8.77 9.49 11.90
C SER A 54 -9.45 8.16 12.22
N VAL A 55 -9.36 7.68 13.46
CA VAL A 55 -10.05 6.45 13.88
C VAL A 55 -11.35 6.80 14.61
N VAL A 56 -11.33 7.81 15.47
CA VAL A 56 -12.51 8.21 16.24
C VAL A 56 -13.56 8.89 15.33
N ALA A 57 -13.17 9.73 14.38
CA ALA A 57 -14.14 10.45 13.55
C ALA A 57 -14.96 9.51 12.64
N PRO A 58 -14.37 8.55 11.89
CA PRO A 58 -15.18 7.61 11.11
C PRO A 58 -16.02 6.71 12.01
N CYS A 59 -15.52 6.26 13.17
CA CYS A 59 -16.27 5.40 14.08
C CYS A 59 -17.49 6.07 14.71
N VAL A 60 -17.40 7.36 15.03
CA VAL A 60 -18.55 8.17 15.48
C VAL A 60 -19.56 8.34 14.33
N THR A 61 -19.10 8.46 13.09
CA THR A 61 -19.96 8.53 11.89
C THR A 61 -20.60 7.18 11.53
N PHE A 62 -19.90 6.05 11.72
CA PHE A 62 -20.40 4.69 11.51
C PHE A 62 -21.43 4.26 12.56
N GLY A 63 -21.31 4.71 13.81
CA GLY A 63 -22.26 4.43 14.89
C GLY A 63 -23.67 5.00 14.66
N SER A 64 -23.82 5.96 13.73
CA SER A 64 -25.12 6.52 13.35
C SER A 64 -25.83 5.77 12.21
N MET A 65 -25.23 4.71 11.66
CA MET A 65 -25.80 3.94 10.56
C MET A 65 -26.35 2.59 11.02
N GLY A 66 -27.42 2.65 11.80
CA GLY A 66 -28.32 1.52 12.02
C GLY A 66 -29.49 1.56 11.04
N THR A 67 -29.52 0.59 10.13
CA THR A 67 -30.69 0.05 9.43
C THR A 67 -31.50 0.95 8.48
N THR A 68 -31.03 1.06 7.24
CA THR A 68 -31.93 1.12 6.07
C THR A 68 -31.47 0.07 5.05
N PHE A 69 -31.73 -1.20 5.35
CA PHE A 69 -31.64 -2.30 4.38
C PHE A 69 -32.68 -3.38 4.73
N SER A 70 -33.95 -3.08 4.42
CA SER A 70 -35.11 -3.97 4.26
C SER A 70 -36.15 -3.08 3.53
N ASP A 71 -36.72 -3.33 2.36
CA ASP A 71 -36.97 -4.53 1.55
C ASP A 71 -37.05 -4.13 0.06
N PRO A 72 -36.65 -4.98 -0.92
CA PRO A 72 -37.06 -4.82 -2.30
C PRO A 72 -38.20 -5.80 -2.59
N LEU A 73 -39.45 -5.44 -2.29
CA LEU A 73 -40.65 -6.11 -2.84
C LEU A 73 -41.92 -5.31 -2.49
N ILE A 74 -42.18 -4.20 -3.22
CA ILE A 74 -43.55 -3.68 -3.36
C ILE A 74 -43.85 -3.48 -4.85
N SER A 75 -44.86 -4.23 -5.26
CA SER A 75 -45.48 -4.33 -6.58
C SER A 75 -46.06 -2.99 -7.07
N PRO A 76 -46.00 -2.68 -8.39
CA PRO A 76 -46.49 -1.42 -8.93
C PRO A 76 -47.99 -1.51 -9.23
N HIS A 77 -48.86 -1.45 -8.23
CA HIS A 77 -50.28 -1.15 -8.46
C HIS A 77 -50.93 -0.50 -7.23
N SER A 78 -51.04 0.83 -7.24
CA SER A 78 -52.25 1.57 -6.84
C SER A 78 -51.98 3.08 -6.84
N VAL A 79 -52.51 3.75 -7.85
CA VAL A 79 -52.70 5.19 -7.86
C VAL A 79 -53.87 5.49 -6.92
N HIS A 80 -53.61 6.11 -5.78
CA HIS A 80 -54.64 6.86 -5.05
C HIS A 80 -54.06 8.17 -4.50
N SER A 81 -54.71 9.24 -4.90
CA SER A 81 -54.54 10.64 -4.54
C SER A 81 -54.97 10.93 -3.10
N LEU A 82 -54.24 11.82 -2.39
CA LEU A 82 -54.63 12.79 -1.33
C LEU A 82 -53.47 13.00 -0.30
N PRO A 83 -53.51 14.02 0.59
CA PRO A 83 -53.44 15.46 0.31
C PRO A 83 -52.25 16.14 1.03
N SER A 84 -51.99 17.38 0.63
CA SER A 84 -51.05 18.34 1.21
C SER A 84 -51.29 18.68 2.68
N HIS A 85 -50.21 18.68 3.48
CA HIS A 85 -49.81 19.66 4.52
C HIS A 85 -49.14 19.01 5.74
N SER A 86 -47.87 19.35 5.98
CA SER A 86 -47.32 19.60 7.33
C SER A 86 -45.92 20.24 7.23
N PRO A 87 -45.68 21.42 7.86
CA PRO A 87 -44.39 22.09 7.86
C PRO A 87 -43.67 21.77 9.17
N LEU A 88 -42.78 20.77 9.19
CA LEU A 88 -41.97 20.51 10.40
C LEU A 88 -40.63 19.80 10.12
N LEU A 89 -40.05 20.00 8.93
CA LEU A 89 -38.79 19.38 8.53
C LEU A 89 -37.78 20.37 7.91
N ASN A 90 -37.93 21.67 8.21
CA ASN A 90 -37.00 22.71 7.72
C ASN A 90 -35.84 23.04 8.68
N ASP A 91 -35.87 22.62 9.95
CA ASP A 91 -34.89 23.10 10.95
C ASP A 91 -33.62 22.24 11.11
N ILE A 92 -33.50 21.09 10.41
CA ILE A 92 -32.30 20.23 10.51
C ILE A 92 -31.35 20.42 9.32
N ASN A 93 -31.78 21.11 8.25
CA ASN A 93 -30.95 21.35 7.05
C ASN A 93 -30.08 22.61 7.09
N GLU A 94 -30.22 23.49 8.09
CA GLU A 94 -29.45 24.74 8.16
C GLU A 94 -28.00 24.56 8.67
N SER A 95 -27.69 23.48 9.39
CA SER A 95 -26.37 23.32 10.03
C SER A 95 -25.24 22.88 9.07
N PHE A 96 -25.54 22.56 7.81
CA PHE A 96 -24.53 22.18 6.79
C PHE A 96 -24.43 23.19 5.63
N GLY A 97 -24.91 24.43 5.82
CA GLY A 97 -24.97 25.47 4.78
C GLY A 97 -23.62 26.02 4.27
N PHE A 98 -22.49 25.66 4.89
CA PHE A 98 -21.18 26.21 4.50
C PHE A 98 -20.52 25.50 3.30
N LEU A 99 -20.91 24.26 2.98
CA LEU A 99 -20.32 23.49 1.87
C LEU A 99 -21.12 23.57 0.55
N ARG A 100 -22.29 24.22 0.53
CA ARG A 100 -23.14 24.33 -0.68
C ARG A 100 -22.93 25.62 -1.49
N ARG A 101 -22.01 26.50 -1.09
CA ARG A 101 -21.80 27.81 -1.75
C ARG A 101 -20.86 27.78 -2.97
N TYR A 102 -20.54 26.59 -3.47
CA TYR A 102 -19.94 26.38 -4.79
C TYR A 102 -20.91 25.57 -5.65
N ASP A 103 -22.03 26.19 -6.05
CA ASP A 103 -22.86 25.70 -7.14
C ASP A 103 -22.09 25.87 -8.47
N ILE A 104 -21.16 24.95 -8.72
CA ILE A 104 -20.86 24.56 -10.09
C ILE A 104 -21.92 23.49 -10.42
N VAL A 105 -23.01 23.94 -11.05
CA VAL A 105 -24.08 23.08 -11.56
C VAL A 105 -23.49 22.16 -12.63
N PHE A 106 -22.95 21.02 -12.22
CA PHE A 106 -22.77 19.89 -13.11
C PHE A 106 -24.12 19.19 -13.23
N ARG A 107 -24.74 19.31 -14.40
CA ARG A 107 -25.84 18.42 -14.79
C ARG A 107 -25.39 16.98 -14.53
N PRO A 108 -26.20 16.13 -13.87
CA PRO A 108 -25.97 14.70 -13.95
C PRO A 108 -25.89 14.33 -15.43
N THR A 109 -24.82 13.65 -15.83
CA THR A 109 -24.74 13.03 -17.15
C THR A 109 -26.01 12.20 -17.31
N PRO A 110 -26.85 12.45 -18.34
CA PRO A 110 -28.00 11.60 -18.57
C PRO A 110 -27.47 10.17 -18.71
N GLU A 111 -28.08 9.23 -17.99
CA GLU A 111 -27.80 7.82 -18.22
C GLU A 111 -27.91 7.57 -19.73
N PRO A 112 -26.98 6.80 -20.32
CA PRO A 112 -27.13 6.40 -21.70
C PRO A 112 -28.45 5.62 -21.79
N VAL A 113 -29.46 6.26 -22.35
CA VAL A 113 -30.68 5.59 -22.79
C VAL A 113 -30.19 4.57 -23.80
N MET A 114 -30.08 3.32 -23.37
CA MET A 114 -29.97 2.18 -24.27
C MET A 114 -31.24 2.23 -25.10
N ASN A 115 -31.13 2.80 -26.31
CA ASN A 115 -32.08 2.54 -27.37
C ASN A 115 -31.97 1.05 -27.66
N ILE A 116 -32.84 0.28 -27.00
CA ILE A 116 -33.22 -1.04 -27.46
C ILE A 116 -33.88 -0.79 -28.81
N HIS A 117 -33.10 -0.94 -29.88
CA HIS A 117 -33.67 -1.14 -31.19
C HIS A 117 -34.46 -2.44 -31.09
N GLN A 118 -35.78 -2.32 -30.87
CA GLN A 118 -36.70 -3.39 -31.19
C GLN A 118 -36.59 -3.61 -32.69
N GLU A 119 -35.81 -4.62 -33.09
CA GLU A 119 -35.95 -5.16 -34.42
C GLU A 119 -37.41 -5.62 -34.59
N PRO A 120 -38.07 -5.29 -35.70
CA PRO A 120 -39.41 -5.78 -35.97
C PRO A 120 -39.35 -7.31 -36.02
N MET A 121 -40.21 -7.96 -35.22
CA MET A 121 -40.43 -9.39 -35.33
C MET A 121 -40.83 -9.73 -36.77
N VAL A 122 -39.92 -10.35 -37.50
CA VAL A 122 -40.23 -11.02 -38.76
C VAL A 122 -41.07 -12.24 -38.40
N PRO A 123 -42.29 -12.39 -38.95
CA PRO A 123 -43.11 -13.56 -38.67
C PRO A 123 -42.39 -14.81 -39.18
N TYR A 124 -42.23 -15.78 -38.29
CA TYR A 124 -41.70 -17.10 -38.61
C TYR A 124 -42.71 -17.79 -39.54
N VAL A 125 -42.44 -17.74 -40.86
CA VAL A 125 -43.19 -18.50 -41.85
C VAL A 125 -42.81 -19.97 -41.66
N VAL A 126 -43.77 -20.75 -41.18
CA VAL A 126 -43.71 -22.22 -41.18
C VAL A 126 -43.69 -22.66 -42.65
N GLN A 127 -42.54 -23.15 -43.09
CA GLN A 127 -42.36 -23.65 -44.45
C GLN A 127 -42.83 -25.11 -44.48
N ASP A 128 -44.04 -25.28 -45.02
CA ASP A 128 -44.67 -26.57 -45.26
C ASP A 128 -43.85 -27.34 -46.31
N GLN A 129 -43.41 -28.55 -45.99
CA GLN A 129 -42.67 -29.41 -46.90
C GLN A 129 -43.64 -30.03 -47.93
N GLY A 130 -43.89 -29.27 -48.99
CA GLY A 130 -44.59 -29.75 -50.19
C GLY A 130 -43.64 -30.46 -51.15
N LEU A 131 -43.91 -31.75 -51.36
CA LEU A 131 -43.39 -32.60 -52.43
C LEU A 131 -43.58 -31.94 -53.81
N VAL A 132 -42.51 -31.72 -54.58
CA VAL A 132 -42.59 -31.47 -56.03
C VAL A 132 -41.47 -32.24 -56.74
N GLU A 133 -41.91 -33.00 -57.74
CA GLU A 133 -41.15 -33.85 -58.65
C GLU A 133 -40.18 -33.09 -59.58
N PRO A 134 -39.25 -33.80 -60.25
CA PRO A 134 -38.15 -33.19 -60.98
C PRO A 134 -38.57 -32.83 -62.40
N ASP A 135 -38.15 -31.67 -62.88
CA ASP A 135 -38.08 -31.45 -64.32
C ASP A 135 -36.84 -30.66 -64.74
N SER A 136 -36.06 -31.38 -65.55
CA SER A 136 -35.30 -31.00 -66.75
C SER A 136 -34.87 -29.55 -66.99
N ASP A 137 -33.54 -29.45 -67.17
CA ASP A 137 -32.85 -28.66 -68.18
C ASP A 137 -33.02 -27.14 -68.19
N THR A 138 -32.00 -26.44 -67.70
CA THR A 138 -31.32 -25.42 -68.53
C THR A 138 -29.96 -25.03 -67.96
N ASP A 139 -28.97 -25.45 -68.74
CA ASP A 139 -27.60 -24.98 -68.82
C ASP A 139 -27.57 -23.48 -69.22
N PHE A 140 -26.86 -22.63 -68.47
CA PHE A 140 -25.97 -21.60 -69.02
C PHE A 140 -25.27 -20.83 -67.89
N GLY A 141 -23.94 -20.82 -67.97
CA GLY A 141 -23.05 -20.33 -66.92
C GLY A 141 -23.03 -18.83 -66.67
N ALA A 142 -22.71 -18.50 -65.44
CA ALA A 142 -21.90 -17.36 -65.05
C ALA A 142 -21.29 -17.72 -63.69
N GLU A 143 -20.06 -18.22 -63.74
CA GLU A 143 -19.21 -18.51 -62.58
C GLU A 143 -18.86 -17.17 -61.90
N SER A 144 -19.75 -16.73 -61.02
CA SER A 144 -19.53 -15.63 -60.10
C SER A 144 -18.74 -16.20 -58.93
N ASP A 145 -17.42 -16.00 -58.96
CA ASP A 145 -16.48 -16.21 -57.86
C ASP A 145 -17.09 -15.69 -56.55
N THR A 146 -17.72 -16.61 -55.84
CA THR A 146 -18.29 -16.35 -54.54
C THR A 146 -17.08 -16.37 -53.62
N ILE A 147 -16.45 -15.19 -53.46
CA ILE A 147 -15.47 -14.94 -52.42
C ILE A 147 -16.19 -15.24 -51.11
N SER A 148 -16.05 -16.49 -50.68
CA SER A 148 -16.37 -16.97 -49.35
C SER A 148 -15.68 -15.99 -48.42
N SER A 149 -16.48 -15.08 -47.88
CA SER A 149 -16.12 -14.19 -46.81
C SER A 149 -15.84 -15.10 -45.64
N GLY A 150 -14.61 -15.63 -45.63
CA GLY A 150 -14.05 -16.38 -44.55
C GLY A 150 -14.32 -15.54 -43.33
N SER A 151 -15.26 -16.01 -42.53
CA SER A 151 -15.51 -15.58 -41.18
C SER A 151 -14.20 -15.81 -40.48
N THR A 152 -13.33 -14.79 -40.56
CA THR A 152 -12.22 -14.61 -39.66
C THR A 152 -12.91 -14.51 -38.34
N SER A 153 -13.05 -15.67 -37.69
CA SER A 153 -13.31 -15.82 -36.28
C SER A 153 -12.16 -15.07 -35.66
N SER A 154 -12.35 -13.75 -35.54
CA SER A 154 -11.52 -12.85 -34.78
C SER A 154 -11.40 -13.59 -33.48
N LEU A 155 -10.21 -14.10 -33.20
CA LEU A 155 -9.86 -14.59 -31.89
C LEU A 155 -10.15 -13.39 -31.00
N SER A 156 -11.37 -13.34 -30.46
CA SER A 156 -11.78 -12.48 -29.38
C SER A 156 -10.88 -13.00 -28.28
N PHE A 157 -9.69 -12.41 -28.21
CA PHE A 157 -8.66 -12.72 -27.25
C PHE A 157 -9.38 -12.65 -25.92
N GLY A 158 -9.72 -13.84 -25.40
CA GLY A 158 -10.78 -14.00 -24.42
C GLY A 158 -10.51 -12.98 -23.34
N GLN A 159 -11.47 -12.09 -23.12
CA GLN A 159 -11.35 -10.94 -22.22
C GLN A 159 -11.11 -11.53 -20.83
N SER A 160 -9.85 -11.87 -20.56
CA SER A 160 -9.44 -12.51 -19.33
C SER A 160 -9.77 -11.47 -18.29
N ARG A 161 -10.75 -11.79 -17.45
CA ARG A 161 -11.14 -10.96 -16.33
C ARG A 161 -9.94 -10.90 -15.41
N TRP A 162 -9.09 -9.92 -15.66
CA TRP A 162 -7.98 -9.62 -14.79
C TRP A 162 -8.58 -9.30 -13.42
N PHE A 163 -7.85 -9.67 -12.36
CA PHE A 163 -8.21 -9.38 -10.97
C PHE A 163 -8.49 -7.88 -10.72
N PHE A 164 -8.15 -7.02 -11.69
CA PHE A 164 -8.28 -5.58 -11.67
C PHE A 164 -9.41 -5.02 -12.53
N ASP A 165 -10.41 -5.80 -12.95
CA ASP A 165 -11.53 -5.23 -13.72
C ASP A 165 -12.38 -4.29 -12.83
N MET A 166 -12.01 -3.01 -12.83
CA MET A 166 -12.63 -1.96 -12.03
C MET A 166 -13.89 -1.39 -12.69
N ARG A 167 -14.35 -1.96 -13.82
CA ARG A 167 -15.62 -1.57 -14.45
C ARG A 167 -16.83 -2.04 -13.64
N TYR A 168 -16.66 -3.09 -12.84
CA TYR A 168 -17.70 -3.67 -11.97
C TYR A 168 -17.43 -3.42 -10.49
N ALA A 169 -16.56 -2.47 -10.16
CA ALA A 169 -16.34 -2.13 -8.77
C ALA A 169 -17.66 -1.65 -8.14
N PRO A 170 -17.97 -2.08 -6.91
CA PRO A 170 -19.21 -1.71 -6.25
C PRO A 170 -19.33 -0.19 -6.14
N SER A 171 -20.57 0.29 -6.08
CA SER A 171 -20.86 1.71 -5.83
C SER A 171 -20.16 2.19 -4.56
N ASP A 172 -19.92 3.50 -4.49
CA ASP A 172 -19.12 4.06 -3.41
C ASP A 172 -19.66 3.66 -2.03
N SER A 173 -18.75 3.23 -1.17
CA SER A 173 -19.10 2.91 0.20
C SER A 173 -18.60 4.02 1.12
N LEU A 174 -19.30 4.25 2.21
CA LEU A 174 -18.87 5.20 3.24
C LEU A 174 -17.51 4.81 3.85
N GLY A 175 -17.20 3.51 3.88
CA GLY A 175 -15.87 2.99 4.20
C GLY A 175 -14.80 3.51 3.25
N GLY A 176 -15.04 3.41 1.94
CA GLY A 176 -14.15 3.94 0.91
C GLY A 176 -13.94 5.45 1.06
N GLN A 177 -15.02 6.22 1.20
CA GLN A 177 -14.93 7.68 1.39
C GLN A 177 -14.17 8.05 2.66
N GLY A 178 -14.45 7.37 3.78
CA GLY A 178 -13.76 7.58 5.05
C GLY A 178 -12.25 7.32 4.94
N LEU A 179 -11.84 6.27 4.21
CA LEU A 179 -10.43 5.97 3.95
C LEU A 179 -9.76 7.04 3.08
N VAL A 180 -10.44 7.57 2.06
CA VAL A 180 -9.90 8.66 1.23
C VAL A 180 -9.72 9.94 2.05
N ILE A 181 -10.73 10.34 2.81
CA ILE A 181 -10.68 11.54 3.67
C ILE A 181 -9.56 11.40 4.70
N PHE A 182 -9.42 10.21 5.30
CA PHE A 182 -8.30 9.89 6.18
C PHE A 182 -6.95 10.12 5.50
N PHE A 183 -6.78 9.57 4.29
CA PHE A 183 -5.53 9.72 3.55
C PHE A 183 -5.23 11.18 3.20
N VAL A 184 -6.25 11.97 2.84
CA VAL A 184 -6.09 13.43 2.63
C VAL A 184 -5.60 14.12 3.90
N ALA A 185 -6.20 13.83 5.05
CA ALA A 185 -5.77 14.40 6.33
C ALA A 185 -4.32 14.01 6.68
N TYR A 186 -3.93 12.77 6.40
CA TYR A 186 -2.56 12.30 6.52
C TYR A 186 -1.59 13.10 5.63
N LEU A 187 -1.91 13.28 4.34
CA LEU A 187 -1.06 14.03 3.41
C LEU A 187 -0.91 15.50 3.79
N LEU A 188 -2.01 16.14 4.22
CA LEU A 188 -1.99 17.52 4.71
C LEU A 188 -1.11 17.66 5.96
N THR A 189 -1.24 16.70 6.88
CA THR A 189 -0.42 16.66 8.10
C THR A 189 1.05 16.46 7.77
N ASP A 190 1.38 15.55 6.85
CA ASP A 190 2.77 15.32 6.43
C ASP A 190 3.37 16.55 5.74
N LEU A 191 2.62 17.24 4.87
CA LEU A 191 3.04 18.50 4.26
C LEU A 191 3.24 19.60 5.30
N LEU A 192 2.37 19.71 6.30
CA LEU A 192 2.48 20.70 7.36
C LEU A 192 3.71 20.45 8.24
N ILE A 193 3.90 19.21 8.73
CA ILE A 193 5.09 18.83 9.50
C ILE A 193 6.34 19.05 8.67
N GLY A 194 6.28 18.67 7.40
CA GLY A 194 7.33 18.85 6.41
C GLY A 194 7.74 20.30 6.24
N LEU A 195 6.76 21.20 6.14
CA LEU A 195 6.98 22.65 6.04
C LEU A 195 7.69 23.20 7.27
N LEU A 196 7.23 22.77 8.46
CA LEU A 196 7.66 23.33 9.74
C LEU A 196 9.02 22.80 10.20
N HIS A 197 9.30 21.51 9.98
CA HIS A 197 10.44 20.84 10.61
C HIS A 197 11.49 20.30 9.63
N TYR A 198 11.13 20.04 8.36
CA TYR A 198 11.98 19.30 7.42
C TYR A 198 12.00 19.89 6.01
N ARG A 199 11.78 21.19 5.88
CA ARG A 199 11.67 21.86 4.57
C ARG A 199 12.85 21.54 3.64
N GLU A 200 14.06 21.43 4.18
CA GLU A 200 15.29 21.11 3.42
C GLU A 200 15.42 19.63 3.03
N LYS A 201 14.75 18.72 3.75
CA LYS A 201 14.85 17.27 3.50
C LYS A 201 13.80 16.76 2.52
N ILE A 202 12.73 17.53 2.31
CA ILE A 202 11.66 17.14 1.40
C ILE A 202 12.02 17.58 -0.01
N SER A 203 12.34 16.60 -0.86
CA SER A 203 12.54 16.89 -2.28
C SER A 203 11.25 17.41 -2.90
N PHE A 204 11.36 18.42 -3.78
CA PHE A 204 10.22 19.05 -4.44
C PHE A 204 9.30 18.04 -5.13
N PHE A 205 9.87 17.11 -5.90
CA PHE A 205 9.09 16.14 -6.67
C PHE A 205 8.53 14.99 -5.80
N ALA A 206 9.33 14.41 -4.91
CA ALA A 206 8.89 13.22 -4.16
C ALA A 206 7.94 13.56 -2.99
N GLY A 207 8.02 14.78 -2.46
CA GLY A 207 7.16 15.21 -1.36
C GLY A 207 6.08 16.18 -1.81
N TRP A 208 6.46 17.44 -2.04
CA TRP A 208 5.50 18.52 -2.28
C TRP A 208 4.57 18.24 -3.46
N PHE A 209 5.16 17.97 -4.63
CA PHE A 209 4.39 17.73 -5.85
C PHE A 209 3.56 16.45 -5.74
N HIS A 210 4.18 15.36 -5.26
CA HIS A 210 3.52 14.06 -5.10
C HIS A 210 2.30 14.12 -4.17
N HIS A 211 2.44 14.72 -2.99
CA HIS A 211 1.35 14.81 -2.01
C HIS A 211 0.23 15.74 -2.50
N THR A 212 0.59 16.85 -3.15
CA THR A 212 -0.40 17.75 -3.76
C THR A 212 -1.21 17.03 -4.83
N LEU A 213 -0.56 16.25 -5.71
CA LEU A 213 -1.26 15.45 -6.72
C LEU A 213 -2.19 14.42 -6.10
N TYR A 214 -1.78 13.73 -5.04
CA TYR A 214 -2.66 12.78 -4.37
C TYR A 214 -3.85 13.45 -3.70
N ILE A 215 -3.67 14.62 -3.06
CA ILE A 215 -4.78 15.37 -2.49
C ILE A 215 -5.81 15.69 -3.57
N MET A 216 -5.36 16.19 -4.73
CA MET A 216 -6.24 16.48 -5.87
C MET A 216 -6.94 15.22 -6.40
N PHE A 217 -6.22 14.11 -6.50
CA PHE A 217 -6.77 12.81 -6.91
C PHE A 217 -7.85 12.32 -5.92
N CYS A 218 -7.58 12.42 -4.61
CA CYS A 218 -8.52 12.03 -3.57
C CYS A 218 -9.81 12.85 -3.61
N PHE A 219 -9.69 14.18 -3.74
CA PHE A 219 -10.85 15.06 -3.90
C PHE A 219 -11.66 14.71 -5.15
N TYR A 220 -11.00 14.45 -6.27
CA TYR A 220 -11.67 13.99 -7.48
C TYR A 220 -12.44 12.70 -7.24
N THR A 221 -11.83 11.68 -6.61
CA THR A 221 -12.51 10.40 -6.35
C THR A 221 -13.69 10.52 -5.39
N ILE A 222 -13.64 11.44 -4.43
CA ILE A 222 -14.79 11.72 -3.55
C ILE A 222 -15.91 12.39 -4.34
N GLN A 223 -15.58 13.41 -5.15
CA GLN A 223 -16.57 14.15 -5.94
C GLN A 223 -17.29 13.29 -6.97
N THR A 224 -16.59 12.30 -7.55
CA THR A 224 -17.18 11.40 -8.56
C THR A 224 -17.80 10.13 -7.96
N GLY A 225 -17.77 9.95 -6.63
CA GLY A 225 -18.25 8.72 -5.99
C GLY A 225 -17.43 7.48 -6.38
N GLN A 226 -16.12 7.66 -6.58
CA GLN A 226 -15.19 6.61 -7.01
C GLN A 226 -14.11 6.34 -5.95
N SER A 227 -14.44 6.52 -4.66
CA SER A 227 -13.48 6.36 -3.56
C SER A 227 -12.91 4.94 -3.45
N HIS A 228 -13.66 3.93 -3.92
CA HIS A 228 -13.19 2.55 -4.05
C HIS A 228 -11.95 2.40 -4.96
N ILE A 229 -11.82 3.24 -6.01
CA ILE A 229 -10.65 3.24 -6.89
C ILE A 229 -9.43 3.68 -6.10
N PHE A 230 -9.56 4.73 -5.29
CA PHE A 230 -8.48 5.15 -4.42
C PHE A 230 -8.14 4.09 -3.36
N ALA A 231 -9.15 3.45 -2.78
CA ALA A 231 -8.94 2.42 -1.77
C ALA A 231 -8.10 1.24 -2.27
N SER A 232 -8.20 0.86 -3.56
CA SER A 232 -7.35 -0.20 -4.13
C SER A 232 -5.87 0.23 -4.20
N PHE A 233 -5.57 1.52 -4.33
CA PHE A 233 -4.20 2.02 -4.27
C PHE A 233 -3.59 1.92 -2.87
N PHE A 234 -4.36 1.71 -1.80
CA PHE A 234 -3.81 1.67 -0.44
C PHE A 234 -2.74 0.58 -0.25
N ILE A 235 -2.85 -0.55 -0.95
CA ILE A 235 -1.87 -1.63 -0.86
C ILE A 235 -0.48 -1.23 -1.40
N ILE A 236 -0.41 -0.19 -2.24
CA ILE A 236 0.88 0.33 -2.72
C ILE A 236 1.68 1.01 -1.62
N GLU A 237 1.05 1.37 -0.50
CA GLU A 237 1.71 1.99 0.65
C GLU A 237 2.36 0.96 1.60
N VAL A 238 2.21 -0.34 1.34
CA VAL A 238 2.86 -1.39 2.13
C VAL A 238 4.40 -1.23 2.20
N PRO A 239 5.13 -0.94 1.10
CA PRO A 239 6.59 -0.77 1.15
C PRO A 239 7.01 0.44 1.99
N THR A 240 6.27 1.55 1.91
CA THR A 240 6.50 2.75 2.71
C THR A 240 6.21 2.50 4.19
N ALA A 241 5.18 1.72 4.51
CA ALA A 241 4.92 1.28 5.88
C ALA A 241 6.06 0.41 6.46
N ILE A 242 6.56 -0.56 5.68
CA ILE A 242 7.71 -1.39 6.07
C ILE A 242 8.96 -0.52 6.30
N MET A 243 9.21 0.43 5.40
CA MET A 243 10.34 1.36 5.53
C MET A 243 10.20 2.23 6.79
N GLY A 244 9.01 2.80 7.03
CA GLY A 244 8.72 3.61 8.22
C GLY A 244 8.90 2.83 9.52
N LEU A 245 8.45 1.57 9.56
CA LEU A 245 8.64 0.69 10.71
C LEU A 245 10.14 0.42 10.99
N GLY A 246 10.93 0.21 9.94
CA GLY A 246 12.38 0.05 10.06
C GLY A 246 13.11 1.32 10.52
N GLN A 247 12.55 2.50 10.26
CA GLN A 247 13.07 3.77 10.79
C GLN A 247 12.73 3.96 12.27
N LEU A 248 11.54 3.52 12.70
CA LEU A 248 11.10 3.58 14.09
C LEU A 248 11.90 2.60 14.97
N HIS A 249 12.11 1.37 14.50
CA HIS A 249 12.82 0.33 15.23
C HIS A 249 13.87 -0.36 14.35
N LYS A 250 15.14 0.02 14.53
CA LYS A 250 16.27 -0.47 13.72
C LYS A 250 16.37 -2.00 13.59
N PRO A 251 16.09 -2.82 14.63
CA PRO A 251 16.09 -4.28 14.52
C PRO A 251 15.01 -4.83 13.57
N LEU A 252 13.89 -4.13 13.37
CA LEU A 252 12.83 -4.53 12.41
C LEU A 252 13.16 -4.12 10.97
N ARG A 253 14.26 -3.40 10.75
CA ARG A 253 14.64 -2.95 9.42
C ARG A 253 15.14 -4.14 8.60
N SER A 254 14.35 -4.54 7.60
CA SER A 254 14.74 -5.52 6.59
C SER A 254 14.76 -4.87 5.20
N ASP A 255 15.98 -4.61 4.69
CA ASP A 255 16.16 -4.04 3.35
C ASP A 255 15.62 -4.99 2.25
N MET A 256 15.65 -6.31 2.50
CA MET A 256 15.07 -7.30 1.57
C MET A 256 13.55 -7.25 1.54
N LEU A 257 12.89 -7.17 2.71
CA LEU A 257 11.44 -7.10 2.79
C LEU A 257 10.91 -5.80 2.14
N PHE A 258 11.60 -4.69 2.39
CA PHE A 258 11.31 -3.43 1.72
C PHE A 258 11.49 -3.53 0.20
N SER A 259 12.59 -4.09 -0.28
CA SER A 259 12.86 -4.18 -1.73
C SER A 259 11.87 -5.09 -2.45
N ALA A 260 11.55 -6.24 -1.85
CA ALA A 260 10.57 -7.19 -2.41
C ALA A 260 9.17 -6.58 -2.47
N SER A 261 8.71 -6.00 -1.35
CA SER A 261 7.40 -5.33 -1.31
C SER A 261 7.34 -4.14 -2.29
N PHE A 262 8.42 -3.37 -2.44
CA PHE A 262 8.49 -2.27 -3.39
C PHE A 262 8.27 -2.76 -4.83
N ILE A 263 8.97 -3.82 -5.25
CA ILE A 263 8.79 -4.37 -6.61
C ILE A 263 7.36 -4.90 -6.80
N CYS A 264 6.84 -5.69 -5.85
CA CYS A 264 5.51 -6.27 -5.98
C CYS A 264 4.40 -5.21 -6.02
N PHE A 265 4.39 -4.28 -5.06
CA PHE A 265 3.28 -3.36 -4.88
C PHE A 265 3.46 -2.02 -5.61
N ARG A 266 4.68 -1.46 -5.66
CA ARG A 266 4.92 -0.14 -6.29
C ARG A 266 5.27 -0.23 -7.78
N ILE A 267 5.70 -1.39 -8.26
CA ILE A 267 6.01 -1.58 -9.70
C ILE A 267 4.94 -2.43 -10.35
N VAL A 268 4.80 -3.70 -9.96
CA VAL A 268 3.92 -4.64 -10.66
C VAL A 268 2.45 -4.27 -10.46
N TYR A 269 2.00 -4.17 -9.21
CA TYR A 269 0.60 -3.85 -8.89
C TYR A 269 0.22 -2.44 -9.36
N ASP A 270 1.05 -1.44 -9.05
CA ASP A 270 0.80 -0.06 -9.44
C ASP A 270 0.68 0.12 -10.96
N PHE A 271 1.56 -0.52 -11.73
CA PHE A 271 1.54 -0.42 -13.18
C PHE A 271 0.33 -1.13 -13.78
N ALA A 272 -0.04 -2.31 -13.25
CA ALA A 272 -1.25 -3.02 -13.67
C ALA A 272 -2.51 -2.18 -13.42
N LEU A 273 -2.63 -1.58 -12.23
CA LEU A 273 -3.76 -0.74 -11.88
C LEU A 273 -3.77 0.57 -12.70
N THR A 274 -2.61 1.17 -12.94
CA THR A 274 -2.49 2.36 -13.80
C THR A 274 -2.89 2.03 -15.24
N HIS A 275 -2.45 0.89 -15.78
CA HIS A 275 -2.82 0.43 -17.10
C HIS A 275 -4.35 0.30 -17.23
N GLU A 276 -5.00 -0.35 -16.27
CA GLU A 276 -6.46 -0.47 -16.24
C GLU A 276 -7.15 0.90 -16.27
N MET A 277 -6.71 1.83 -15.41
CA MET A 277 -7.29 3.16 -15.30
C MET A 277 -7.06 4.03 -16.54
N VAL A 278 -5.93 3.87 -17.21
CA VAL A 278 -5.61 4.66 -18.41
C VAL A 278 -6.32 4.12 -19.65
N VAL A 279 -6.32 2.79 -19.83
CA VAL A 279 -6.80 2.13 -21.05
C VAL A 279 -8.31 1.86 -20.99
N ASN A 280 -8.80 1.29 -19.89
CA ASN A 280 -10.17 0.76 -19.81
C ASN A 280 -11.20 1.75 -19.24
N ARG A 281 -10.75 2.85 -18.62
CA ARG A 281 -11.63 3.88 -18.05
C ARG A 281 -11.61 5.15 -18.89
N SER A 282 -12.62 5.36 -19.73
CA SER A 282 -12.76 6.57 -20.55
C SER A 282 -13.34 7.77 -19.79
N ASP A 283 -13.98 7.52 -18.65
CA ASP A 283 -14.60 8.52 -17.76
C ASP A 283 -13.57 9.39 -17.01
N ILE A 284 -12.34 8.88 -16.87
CA ILE A 284 -11.26 9.58 -16.17
C ILE A 284 -10.67 10.67 -17.09
N PRO A 285 -10.58 11.93 -16.63
CA PRO A 285 -10.04 13.01 -17.45
C PRO A 285 -8.57 12.77 -17.80
N ILE A 286 -8.18 13.22 -19.00
CA ILE A 286 -6.83 13.02 -19.55
C ILE A 286 -5.72 13.55 -18.63
N THR A 287 -5.98 14.63 -17.89
CA THR A 287 -5.05 15.22 -16.92
C THR A 287 -4.75 14.25 -15.78
N LEU A 288 -5.77 13.55 -15.28
CA LEU A 288 -5.61 12.58 -14.20
C LEU A 288 -4.89 11.32 -14.70
N LYS A 289 -5.21 10.84 -15.91
CA LYS A 289 -4.47 9.76 -16.57
C LYS A 289 -2.97 10.09 -16.70
N GLY A 290 -2.67 11.32 -17.12
CA GLY A 290 -1.31 11.83 -17.20
C GLY A 290 -0.61 11.86 -15.83
N ALA A 291 -1.30 12.31 -14.79
CA ALA A 291 -0.76 12.31 -13.42
C ALA A 291 -0.48 10.89 -12.89
N MET A 292 -1.37 9.93 -13.17
CA MET A 292 -1.17 8.52 -12.79
C MET A 292 0.02 7.91 -13.51
N LEU A 293 0.14 8.11 -14.83
CA LEU A 293 1.30 7.68 -15.61
C LEU A 293 2.60 8.29 -15.07
N PHE A 294 2.61 9.59 -14.83
CA PHE A 294 3.77 10.29 -14.27
C PHE A 294 4.19 9.70 -12.92
N LYS A 295 3.23 9.44 -12.04
CA LYS A 295 3.44 8.81 -10.74
C LYS A 295 4.06 7.42 -10.87
N SER A 296 3.57 6.59 -11.80
CA SER A 296 4.13 5.25 -12.05
C SER A 296 5.55 5.33 -12.63
N LEU A 297 5.84 6.31 -13.49
CA LEU A 297 7.19 6.58 -13.99
C LEU A 297 8.17 6.99 -12.87
N MET A 298 7.70 7.76 -11.88
CA MET A 298 8.50 8.13 -10.71
C MET A 298 8.95 6.89 -9.92
N HIS A 299 8.12 5.85 -9.81
CA HIS A 299 8.50 4.62 -9.11
C HIS A 299 9.64 3.87 -9.81
N PHE A 300 9.77 3.93 -11.14
CA PHE A 300 10.93 3.37 -11.84
C PHE A 300 12.22 4.10 -11.48
N LYS A 301 12.17 5.43 -11.32
CA LYS A 301 13.32 6.18 -10.80
C LYS A 301 13.71 5.70 -9.41
N PHE A 302 12.74 5.53 -8.51
CA PHE A 302 13.00 5.03 -7.16
C PHE A 302 13.54 3.60 -7.16
N LEU A 303 13.09 2.75 -8.08
CA LEU A 303 13.66 1.41 -8.27
C LEU A 303 15.13 1.50 -8.70
N ALA A 304 15.47 2.40 -9.62
CA ALA A 304 16.86 2.60 -10.04
C ALA A 304 17.74 3.07 -8.86
N ASP A 305 17.22 3.99 -8.05
CA ASP A 305 17.92 4.47 -6.85
C ASP A 305 18.08 3.36 -5.80
N LEU A 306 17.06 2.51 -5.63
CA LEU A 306 17.09 1.32 -4.77
C LEU A 306 18.18 0.33 -5.23
N ILE A 307 18.24 0.02 -6.53
CA ILE A 307 19.24 -0.90 -7.09
C ILE A 307 20.65 -0.34 -6.86
N LYS A 308 20.87 0.96 -7.13
CA LYS A 308 22.16 1.62 -6.87
C LYS A 308 22.55 1.54 -5.40
N GLN A 309 21.60 1.75 -4.49
CA GLN A 309 21.83 1.63 -3.06
C GLN A 309 22.23 0.20 -2.67
N GLN A 310 21.56 -0.82 -3.20
CA GLN A 310 21.89 -2.22 -2.92
C GLN A 310 23.28 -2.60 -3.43
N ILE A 311 23.68 -2.14 -4.62
CA ILE A 311 25.03 -2.33 -5.16
C ILE A 311 26.08 -1.71 -4.22
N ARG A 312 25.85 -0.48 -3.78
CA ARG A 312 26.76 0.22 -2.83
C ARG A 312 26.92 -0.55 -1.52
N LEU A 313 25.81 -1.04 -0.95
CA LEU A 313 25.84 -1.80 0.30
C LEU A 313 26.60 -3.13 0.14
N ARG A 314 26.46 -3.81 -1.00
CA ARG A 314 27.23 -5.03 -1.31
C ARG A 314 28.72 -4.74 -1.46
N SER A 315 29.08 -3.66 -2.15
CA SER A 315 30.47 -3.23 -2.32
C SER A 315 31.13 -2.95 -0.95
N ASN A 316 30.47 -2.19 -0.08
CA ASN A 316 31.00 -1.88 1.26
C ASN A 316 31.20 -3.15 2.11
N LYS A 317 30.24 -4.08 2.10
CA LYS A 317 30.37 -5.36 2.82
C LYS A 317 31.53 -6.21 2.30
N SER A 318 31.83 -6.15 1.00
CA SER A 318 32.97 -6.87 0.43
C SER A 318 34.32 -6.29 0.86
N VAL A 319 34.39 -4.96 1.03
CA VAL A 319 35.59 -4.27 1.53
C VAL A 319 35.80 -4.58 3.02
N GLU A 320 34.73 -4.51 3.81
CA GLU A 320 34.78 -4.81 5.25
C GLU A 320 35.25 -6.25 5.50
N ARG A 321 34.72 -7.24 4.76
CA ARG A 321 35.19 -8.63 4.85
C ARG A 321 36.67 -8.77 4.54
N LYS A 322 37.15 -8.14 3.45
CA LYS A 322 38.58 -8.15 3.10
C LYS A 322 39.45 -7.54 4.20
N SER A 323 39.01 -6.44 4.82
CA SER A 323 39.71 -5.82 5.95
C SER A 323 39.74 -6.74 7.18
N THR A 324 38.64 -7.43 7.49
CA THR A 324 38.59 -8.41 8.58
C THR A 324 39.50 -9.61 8.31
N ASP A 325 39.53 -10.12 7.07
CA ASP A 325 40.39 -11.24 6.68
C ASP A 325 41.88 -10.85 6.79
N ILE A 326 42.26 -9.64 6.36
CA ILE A 326 43.62 -9.12 6.49
C ILE A 326 44.01 -8.97 7.97
N SER A 327 43.13 -8.38 8.80
CA SER A 327 43.38 -8.23 10.24
C SER A 327 43.49 -9.59 10.95
N THR A 328 42.68 -10.56 10.54
CA THR A 328 42.72 -11.92 11.10
C THR A 328 44.00 -12.63 10.69
N ALA A 329 44.41 -12.52 9.42
CA ALA A 329 45.67 -13.09 8.93
C ALA A 329 46.92 -12.45 9.56
N ALA A 330 46.89 -11.13 9.81
CA ALA A 330 47.96 -10.44 10.54
C ALA A 330 48.04 -10.92 11.99
N SER A 331 46.89 -11.03 12.68
CA SER A 331 46.82 -11.50 14.06
C SER A 331 47.27 -12.95 14.22
N THR A 332 46.90 -13.85 13.31
CA THR A 332 47.35 -15.25 13.34
C THR A 332 48.85 -15.37 13.06
N LYS A 333 49.40 -14.54 12.17
CA LYS A 333 50.85 -14.49 11.93
C LYS A 333 51.62 -14.04 13.18
N THR A 334 51.19 -12.94 13.83
CA THR A 334 51.83 -12.44 15.06
C THR A 334 51.73 -13.44 16.20
N MET A 335 50.60 -14.15 16.33
CA MET A 335 50.44 -15.18 17.35
C MET A 335 51.33 -16.40 17.08
N GLY A 336 51.52 -16.79 15.82
CA GLY A 336 52.46 -17.84 15.42
C GLY A 336 53.92 -17.47 15.73
N GLU A 337 54.34 -16.24 15.42
CA GLU A 337 55.69 -15.74 15.72
C GLU A 337 55.96 -15.66 17.24
N CYS A 338 54.95 -15.27 18.02
CA CYS A 338 55.01 -15.28 19.50
C CYS A 338 55.17 -16.71 20.05
N CYS A 339 54.39 -17.67 19.54
CA CYS A 339 54.47 -19.07 19.97
C CYS A 339 55.84 -19.69 19.65
N GLN A 340 56.38 -19.42 18.46
CA GLN A 340 57.74 -19.86 18.08
C GLN A 340 58.82 -19.25 18.97
N SER A 341 58.68 -17.99 19.38
CA SER A 341 59.62 -17.33 20.28
C SER A 341 59.63 -17.98 21.66
N ILE A 342 58.45 -18.34 22.19
CA ILE A 342 58.31 -19.06 23.47
C ILE A 342 58.92 -20.48 23.38
N GLU A 343 58.66 -21.23 22.31
CA GLU A 343 59.27 -22.55 22.11
C GLU A 343 60.80 -22.47 22.02
N GLN A 344 61.33 -21.45 21.36
CA GLN A 344 62.77 -21.22 21.25
C GLN A 344 63.39 -20.88 22.63
N GLU A 345 62.72 -20.06 23.43
CA GLU A 345 63.15 -19.74 24.80
C GLU A 345 63.10 -20.96 25.73
N GLU A 346 62.04 -21.78 25.66
CA GLU A 346 61.97 -23.05 26.40
C GLU A 346 63.10 -24.03 25.99
N ALA A 347 63.44 -24.11 24.70
CA ALA A 347 64.52 -24.97 24.22
C ALA A 347 65.90 -24.53 24.75
N ILE A 348 66.13 -23.21 24.84
CA ILE A 348 67.34 -22.62 25.45
C ILE A 348 67.40 -22.91 26.96
N LEU A 349 66.26 -22.82 27.67
CA LEU A 349 66.16 -23.16 29.09
C LEU A 349 66.42 -24.65 29.36
N ARG A 350 65.90 -25.55 28.51
CA ARG A 350 66.15 -27.00 28.66
C ARG A 350 67.62 -27.38 28.44
N THR A 351 68.27 -26.76 27.46
CA THR A 351 69.70 -27.02 27.18
C THR A 351 70.62 -26.46 28.27
N SER A 352 70.32 -25.29 28.83
CA SER A 352 71.11 -24.69 29.93
C SER A 352 71.01 -25.49 31.25
N HIS A 353 69.85 -26.08 31.56
CA HIS A 353 69.70 -26.98 32.71
C HIS A 353 70.48 -28.29 32.58
N SER A 354 70.70 -28.79 31.35
CA SER A 354 71.51 -30.00 31.10
C SER A 354 73.01 -29.79 31.33
N VAL A 355 73.51 -28.55 31.22
CA VAL A 355 74.95 -28.23 31.34
C VAL A 355 75.36 -27.93 32.79
N ASN A 356 74.44 -27.45 33.64
CA ASN A 356 74.71 -27.13 35.05
C ASN A 356 74.36 -28.25 36.04
N GLY A 357 74.23 -29.49 35.57
CA GLY A 357 74.03 -30.69 36.41
C GLY A 357 75.20 -31.03 37.36
N SER A 358 76.27 -30.23 37.38
CA SER A 358 77.29 -30.27 38.41
C SER A 358 77.41 -28.91 39.06
N ARG A 359 77.03 -28.84 40.35
CA ARG A 359 77.24 -27.71 41.28
C ARG A 359 76.14 -26.63 41.19
N VAL A 360 75.17 -26.74 42.11
CA VAL A 360 74.89 -25.74 43.17
C VAL A 360 73.63 -26.19 43.93
N LYS A 361 73.84 -26.78 45.11
CA LYS A 361 72.85 -26.83 46.18
C LYS A 361 72.87 -25.46 46.86
N HIS A 362 71.96 -24.56 46.55
CA HIS A 362 71.68 -23.44 47.47
C HIS A 362 70.20 -23.05 47.44
N ARG A 363 69.49 -23.56 48.45
CA ARG A 363 68.57 -22.87 49.36
C ARG A 363 68.00 -21.55 48.82
N ILE A 364 66.73 -21.56 48.38
CA ILE A 364 65.91 -20.36 48.34
C ILE A 364 64.63 -20.59 49.13
N THR A 365 64.48 -19.73 50.12
CA THR A 365 63.40 -19.54 51.06
C THR A 365 62.17 -18.95 50.38
N SER A 366 61.01 -19.51 50.72
CA SER A 366 59.67 -19.01 50.45
C SER A 366 59.51 -17.54 50.88
N ALA A 367 59.14 -16.67 49.95
CA ALA A 367 58.68 -15.31 50.24
C ALA A 367 57.22 -15.18 49.77
N ALA A 368 56.36 -14.89 50.74
CA ALA A 368 54.92 -14.75 50.60
C ALA A 368 54.52 -13.54 49.75
N HIS A 369 53.46 -13.72 48.96
CA HIS A 369 52.87 -12.71 48.11
C HIS A 369 51.71 -12.01 48.85
N PRO A 370 51.69 -10.67 48.99
CA PRO A 370 50.59 -9.98 49.67
C PRO A 370 49.43 -9.69 48.70
N SER A 371 48.23 -9.99 49.21
CA SER A 371 46.92 -9.70 48.65
C SER A 371 46.72 -8.20 48.37
N GLN A 372 46.33 -7.86 47.14
CA GLN A 372 45.99 -6.50 46.73
C GLN A 372 44.46 -6.33 46.72
N LYS A 373 43.97 -5.41 47.55
CA LYS A 373 42.56 -5.00 47.67
C LYS A 373 42.11 -4.21 46.44
N MET A 374 40.95 -4.55 45.88
CA MET A 374 40.15 -3.69 45.00
C MET A 374 39.32 -2.69 45.84
N GLN A 375 39.28 -1.44 45.38
CA GLN A 375 38.27 -0.43 45.70
C GLN A 375 37.52 -0.07 44.41
#